data_AF-A0A7X0TP93-F1
#
_entry.id   AF-A0A7X0TP93-F1
#
_cell.length_a   1.000
_cell.length_b   1.000
_cell.length_c   1.000
_cell.angle_alpha   90.00
_cell.angle_beta   90.00
_cell.angle_gamma   90.00
#
_symmetry.space_group_name_H-M   'P 1'
#
loop_
_entity.id
_entity.type
_entity.pdbx_description
1 polymer ?
#
loop_
_entity_poly.entity_id
_entity_poly.type
_entity_poly.pdbx_seq_one_letter_code
_entity_poly.pdbx_strand_id
1 'polypeptide(L)' 'MKKIINDSLVLFGMIFLILIVFSYFTKISDLVENGKTYLVILFLAIIIGRYIKLKLSSRKHSKA' A
#
# COMPACT_ATOMS: atom_id res chain seq x y z
N MET A 1 16.55 10.72 1.91
CA MET A 1 15.32 10.52 1.11
C MET A 1 14.83 9.07 1.08
N LYS A 2 15.66 8.06 0.78
CA LYS A 2 15.21 6.65 0.65
C LYS A 2 14.51 6.08 1.90
N LYS A 3 14.97 6.47 3.10
CA LYS A 3 14.41 6.08 4.40
C LYS A 3 13.02 6.67 4.62
N ILE A 4 12.88 7.99 4.44
CA ILE A 4 11.60 8.71 4.51
C ILE A 4 10.55 8.07 3.59
N ILE A 5 10.91 7.80 2.33
CA ILE A 5 9.99 7.14 1.38
C ILE A 5 9.58 5.74 1.85
N ASN A 6 10.49 5.00 2.51
CA ASN A 6 10.17 3.68 3.04
C ASN A 6 9.22 3.76 4.23
N ASP A 7 9.50 4.65 5.17
CA ASP A 7 8.68 4.84 6.37
C ASP A 7 7.28 5.34 5.98
N SER A 8 7.18 6.27 5.03
CA SER A 8 5.89 6.73 4.49
C SER A 8 5.13 5.60 3.79
N LEU A 9 5.76 4.79 2.93
CA LEU A 9 5.09 3.64 2.28
C LEU A 9 4.54 2.64 3.30
N VAL A 10 5.29 2.40 4.37
CA VAL A 10 4.87 1.51 5.46
C VAL A 10 3.70 2.11 6.24
N LEU A 11 3.76 3.40 6.56
CA LEU A 11 2.69 4.11 7.25
C LEU A 11 1.39 4.14 6.41
N PHE A 12 1.49 4.50 5.13
CA PHE A 12 0.36 4.50 4.20
C PHE A 12 -0.21 3.10 4.03
N GLY A 13 0.64 2.06 3.92
CA GLY A 13 0.19 0.67 3.86
C GLY A 13 -0.64 0.27 5.09
N MET A 14 -0.20 0.65 6.30
CA MET A 14 -0.96 0.37 7.52
C MET A 14 -2.31 1.10 7.57
N ILE A 15 -2.33 2.39 7.19
CA ILE A 15 -3.57 3.18 7.16
C ILE A 15 -4.58 2.58 6.16
N PHE A 16 -4.12 2.22 4.96
CA PHE A 16 -4.97 1.58 3.95
C PHE A 16 -5.50 0.24 4.42
N LEU A 17 -4.69 -0.57 5.10
CA LEU A 17 -5.12 -1.85 5.65
C LEU A 17 -6.25 -1.67 6.68
N ILE A 18 -6.11 -0.70 7.59
CA ILE A 18 -7.16 -0.37 8.57
C ILE A 18 -8.42 0.12 7.86
N LEU A 19 -8.31 0.99 6.86
CA LEU A 19 -9.45 1.49 6.08
C LEU A 19 -10.18 0.37 5.33
N ILE A 20 -9.45 -0.57 4.74
CA ILE A 20 -10.05 -1.74 4.08
C ILE A 20 -10.84 -2.56 5.09
N VAL A 21 -10.20 -2.95 6.20
CA VAL A 21 -10.84 -3.74 7.25
C VAL A 21 -12.09 -3.02 7.75
N PHE A 22 -11.97 -1.74 8.10
CA PHE A 22 -13.09 -0.94 8.58
C PHE A 22 -14.22 -0.87 7.55
N SER A 23 -13.91 -0.66 6.27
CA SER A 23 -14.88 -0.61 5.17
C SER A 23 -15.66 -1.91 5.01
N TYR A 24 -15.08 -3.08 5.30
CA TYR A 24 -15.81 -4.35 5.31
C TYR A 24 -16.84 -4.44 6.44
N PHE A 25 -16.57 -3.85 7.60
CA PHE A 25 -17.49 -3.84 8.74
C PHE A 25 -18.53 -2.71 8.68
N THR A 26 -18.26 -1.64 7.93
CA THR A 26 -19.19 -0.53 7.74
C THR A 26 -19.93 -0.65 6.41
N LYS A 27 -21.18 -1.11 6.45
CA LYS A 27 -22.13 -1.00 5.32
C LYS A 27 -22.66 0.44 5.23
N ILE A 28 -21.82 1.37 4.80
CA ILE A 28 -22.18 2.79 4.65
C ILE A 28 -22.41 3.08 3.16
N SER A 29 -23.60 2.78 2.63
CA SER A 29 -24.06 3.08 1.26
C SER A 29 -23.23 2.54 0.07
N ASP A 30 -23.84 2.53 -1.11
CA ASP A 30 -23.24 2.11 -2.40
C ASP A 30 -21.91 2.81 -2.73
N LEU A 31 -21.69 4.00 -2.17
CA LEU A 31 -20.50 4.81 -2.40
C LEU A 31 -19.25 4.21 -1.70
N VAL A 32 -19.40 3.68 -0.48
CA VAL A 32 -18.32 2.97 0.21
C VAL A 32 -18.14 1.58 -0.38
N GLU A 33 -19.21 0.95 -0.85
CA GLU A 33 -19.15 -0.37 -1.48
C GLU A 33 -18.33 -0.34 -2.78
N ASN A 34 -18.51 0.69 -3.62
CA ASN A 34 -17.66 0.95 -4.77
C ASN A 34 -16.25 1.44 -4.36
N GLY A 35 -16.15 2.20 -3.26
CA GLY A 35 -14.89 2.68 -2.68
C GLY A 35 -13.94 1.57 -2.19
N LYS A 36 -14.47 0.41 -1.79
CA LYS A 36 -13.69 -0.78 -1.37
C LYS A 36 -12.72 -1.22 -2.45
N THR A 37 -13.19 -1.29 -3.69
CA THR A 37 -12.37 -1.71 -4.83
C THR A 37 -11.19 -0.76 -5.03
N TYR A 38 -11.42 0.56 -4.94
CA TYR A 38 -10.35 1.55 -5.02
C TYR A 38 -9.34 1.44 -3.88
N LEU A 39 -9.81 1.23 -2.65
CA LEU A 39 -8.94 1.01 -1.48
C LEU A 39 -8.03 -0.22 -1.68
N VAL A 40 -8.59 -1.33 -2.17
CA VAL A 40 -7.83 -2.56 -2.44
C VAL A 40 -6.81 -2.36 -3.57
N ILE A 41 -7.20 -1.69 -4.67
CA ILE A 41 -6.30 -1.39 -5.78
C ILE A 41 -5.14 -0.51 -5.33
N LEU A 42 -5.41 0.55 -4.57
CA LEU A 42 -4.38 1.44 -4.04
C LEU A 42 -3.44 0.71 -3.08
N PHE A 43 -3.98 -0.15 -2.22
CA PHE A 43 -3.18 -0.97 -1.32
C PHE A 43 -2.24 -1.92 -2.08
N LEU A 44 -2.74 -2.59 -3.13
CA LEU A 44 -1.92 -3.41 -4.01
C LEU A 44 -0.82 -2.60 -4.71
N ALA A 45 -1.13 -1.40 -5.20
CA ALA A 45 -0.16 -0.51 -5.81
C ALA A 45 0.98 -0.12 -4.84
N ILE A 46 0.65 0.13 -3.57
CA ILE A 46 1.64 0.42 -2.50
C ILE A 46 2.55 -0.80 -2.26
N ILE A 47 1.98 -2.01 -2.17
CA ILE A 47 2.75 -3.25 -1.99
C ILE A 47 3.68 -3.47 -3.19
N ILE A 48 3.16 -3.37 -4.40
CA ILE A 48 3.92 -3.57 -5.64
C ILE A 48 5.05 -2.55 -5.73
N GLY A 49 4.77 -1.26 -5.46
CA GLY A 49 5.78 -0.20 -5.43
C GLY A 49 6.90 -0.49 -4.44
N ARG A 50 6.56 -0.98 -3.24
CA ARG A 50 7.55 -1.42 -2.23
C ARG A 50 8.36 -2.62 -2.71
N TYR A 51 7.71 -3.61 -3.32
CA TYR A 51 8.38 -4.83 -3.80
C TYR A 51 9.37 -4.52 -4.93
N ILE A 52 8.97 -3.68 -5.89
CA ILE A 52 9.84 -3.20 -6.97
C ILE A 52 11.05 -2.47 -6.39
N LYS A 53 10.83 -1.55 -5.44
CA LYS A 53 11.91 -0.82 -4.76
C LYS A 53 12.90 -1.76 -4.05
N LEU A 54 12.40 -2.78 -3.33
CA LEU A 54 13.25 -3.77 -2.65
C LEU A 54 14.06 -4.59 -3.65
N LYS A 55 13.43 -5.06 -4.74
CA LYS A 55 14.08 -5.86 -5.80
C LYS A 55 15.14 -5.06 -6.58
N LEU A 56 14.90 -3.78 -6.82
CA LEU A 56 15.89 -2.86 -7.41
C LEU A 56 17.06 -2.60 -6.46
N SER A 57 16.77 -2.47 -5.16
CA SER A 57 17.82 -2.25 -4.15
C SER A 57 18.72 -3.47 -3.98
N SER A 58 18.18 -4.69 -4.03
CA SER A 58 18.98 -5.93 -3.92
C SER A 58 19.86 -6.15 -5.15
N ARG A 59 19.37 -5.85 -6.36
CA ARG A 59 20.18 -5.90 -7.59
C ARG A 59 21.35 -4.92 -7.58
N LYS A 60 21.20 -3.76 -6.93
CA LYS A 60 22.28 -2.77 -6.82
C LYS A 60 23.40 -3.22 -5.88
N HIS A 61 23.10 -4.07 -4.90
CA HIS A 61 24.08 -4.58 -3.93
C HIS A 61 24.84 -5.81 -4.44
N SER A 62 24.28 -6.55 -5.41
CA SER A 62 24.89 -7.73 -6.03
C SER A 62 25.87 -7.41 -7.17
N LYS A 63 25.98 -6.14 -7.58
CA LYS A 63 26.90 -5.67 -8.63
C LYS A 63 28.03 -4.78 -8.10
N ALA A 64 28.18 -4.69 -6.77
CA ALA A 64 29.25 -3.96 -6.11
C ALA A 64 30.32 -4.93 -5.62
#